data_AF-A0A2M7N3B4-F1
#
_entry.id   AF-A0A2M7N3B4-F1
#
_cell.length_a   1.000
_cell.length_b   1.000
_cell.length_c   1.000
_cell.angle_alpha   90.00
_cell.angle_beta   90.00
_cell.angle_gamma   90.00
#
_symmetry.space_group_name_H-M   'P 1'
#
loop_
_entity.id
_entity.type
_entity.pdbx_description
1 polymer ?
#
loop_
_entity_poly.entity_id
_entity_poly.type
_entity_poly.pdbx_seq_one_letter_code
_entity_poly.pdbx_strand_id
1 'polypeptide(L)' 'MGLTYLKNVSTLELDVNKCTGCNMCVIVCPHNVFKITNKKSQIINKDFCMECGACQRNC' A
#
# COMPACT_ATOMS: atom_id res chain seq x y z
N MET A 1 -0.19 -18.44 -0.81
CA MET A 1 -1.04 -18.32 0.39
C MET A 1 -0.69 -16.98 1.04
N GLY A 2 -1.43 -15.92 0.73
CA GLY A 2 -1.17 -14.59 1.29
C GLY A 2 -1.77 -14.51 2.68
N LEU A 3 -0.95 -14.29 3.71
CA LEU A 3 -1.42 -14.10 5.07
C LEU A 3 -2.20 -12.79 5.14
N THR A 4 -3.51 -12.89 5.38
CA THR A 4 -4.33 -11.76 5.79
C THR A 4 -3.94 -11.39 7.22
N TYR A 5 -3.71 -10.10 7.51
CA TYR A 5 -3.42 -9.67 8.88
C TYR A 5 -4.71 -9.59 9.68
N LEU A 6 -5.56 -8.62 9.37
CA LEU A 6 -6.87 -8.43 9.98
C LEU A 6 -7.81 -7.78 8.96
N LYS A 7 -9.06 -8.26 8.89
CA LYS A 7 -10.04 -7.76 7.92
C LYS A 7 -10.68 -6.46 8.37
N ASN A 8 -10.74 -5.46 7.49
CA ASN A 8 -11.47 -4.20 7.68
C ASN A 8 -11.04 -3.34 8.89
N VAL A 9 -9.80 -3.47 9.38
CA VAL A 9 -9.31 -2.67 10.52
C VAL A 9 -8.22 -1.67 10.15
N SER A 10 -7.58 -1.84 8.99
CA SER A 10 -6.48 -0.96 8.61
C SER A 10 -6.95 0.46 8.35
N THR A 11 -6.22 1.43 8.88
CA THR A 11 -6.47 2.87 8.70
C THR A 11 -5.78 3.41 7.46
N LEU A 12 -5.05 2.56 6.71
CA LEU A 12 -4.34 2.95 5.50
C LEU A 12 -5.25 3.63 4.48
N GLU A 13 -4.87 4.84 4.06
CA GLU A 13 -5.47 5.58 2.98
C GLU A 13 -4.41 6.06 1.99
N LEU A 14 -4.79 6.20 0.72
CA LEU A 14 -3.93 6.68 -0.35
C LEU A 14 -4.62 7.81 -1.10
N ASP A 15 -3.99 9.00 -1.09
CA ASP A 15 -4.40 10.10 -1.95
C ASP A 15 -3.76 9.95 -3.34
N VAL A 16 -4.55 9.41 -4.28
CA VAL A 16 -4.11 9.13 -5.66
C VAL A 16 -3.77 10.41 -6.43
N ASN A 17 -4.33 11.56 -6.04
CA ASN A 17 -4.05 12.84 -6.70
C ASN A 17 -2.61 13.28 -6.45
N LYS A 18 -2.06 12.99 -5.27
CA LYS A 18 -0.67 13.30 -4.89
C LYS A 18 0.34 12.27 -5.40
N CYS A 19 -0.09 11.08 -5.78
CA CYS A 19 0.80 10.01 -6.23
C CYS A 19 1.54 10.41 -7.53
N THR A 20 2.86 10.38 -7.53
CA THR A 20 3.68 10.67 -8.74
C THR A 20 3.95 9.45 -9.60
N GLY A 21 3.62 8.24 -9.11
CA GLY A 21 3.95 6.98 -9.77
C GLY A 21 5.37 6.47 -9.51
N CYS A 22 6.06 6.99 -8.49
CA CYS A 22 7.46 6.66 -8.18
C CYS A 22 7.72 5.20 -7.73
N ASN A 23 6.67 4.42 -7.49
CA ASN A 23 6.74 3.00 -7.11
C ASN A 23 7.31 2.71 -5.68
N MET A 24 7.68 3.72 -4.89
CA MET A 24 8.26 3.51 -3.55
C MET A 24 7.37 2.70 -2.62
N CYS A 25 6.06 2.98 -2.58
CA CYS A 25 5.10 2.23 -1.75
C CYS A 25 5.06 0.72 -2.07
N VAL A 26 5.30 0.32 -3.33
CA VAL A 26 5.39 -1.09 -3.72
C VAL A 26 6.72 -1.69 -3.25
N ILE A 27 7.82 -0.98 -3.43
CA ILE A 27 9.17 -1.45 -3.08
C ILE A 27 9.31 -1.69 -1.57
N VAL A 28 8.77 -0.78 -0.75
CA VAL A 28 8.97 -0.83 0.72
C VAL A 28 7.89 -1.62 1.47
N CYS A 29 6.82 -2.05 0.79
CA CYS A 29 5.74 -2.79 1.45
C CYS A 29 6.07 -4.29 1.50
N PRO A 30 6.33 -4.87 2.69
CA PRO A 30 6.69 -6.29 2.77
C PRO A 30 5.51 -7.24 2.51
N HIS A 31 4.28 -6.71 2.45
CA HIS A 31 3.05 -7.48 2.28
C HIS A 31 2.38 -7.27 0.92
N ASN A 32 3.02 -6.57 -0.02
CA ASN A 32 2.47 -6.32 -1.36
C ASN A 32 1.03 -5.75 -1.35
N VAL A 33 0.80 -4.75 -0.50
CA VAL A 33 -0.51 -4.06 -0.36
C VAL A 33 -0.83 -3.21 -1.60
N PHE A 34 0.20 -2.71 -2.29
CA PHE A 34 0.07 -1.75 -3.38
C PHE A 34 0.41 -2.36 -4.74
N LYS A 35 -0.15 -1.78 -5.80
CA LYS A 35 0.21 -2.02 -7.20
C LYS A 35 0.21 -0.71 -7.97
N ILE A 36 1.11 -0.57 -8.95
CA ILE A 36 1.05 0.53 -9.92
C ILE A 36 0.15 0.12 -11.09
N THR A 37 -0.82 0.98 -11.42
CA THR A 37 -1.70 0.85 -12.59
C THR A 37 -1.93 2.24 -13.17
N ASN A 38 -1.81 2.40 -14.50
CA ASN A 38 -1.93 3.70 -15.18
C ASN A 38 -1.04 4.80 -14.55
N LYS A 39 0.22 4.45 -14.24
CA LYS A 39 1.21 5.34 -13.61
C LYS A 39 0.84 5.87 -12.22
N LYS A 40 -0.15 5.28 -11.53
CA LYS A 40 -0.56 5.64 -10.18
C LYS A 40 -0.61 4.41 -9.28
N SER A 41 -0.39 4.61 -7.98
CA SER A 41 -0.54 3.54 -6.99
C SER A 41 -2.02 3.25 -6.71
N GLN A 42 -2.32 1.99 -6.45
CA GLN A 42 -3.62 1.48 -6.03
C GLN A 42 -3.41 0.52 -4.86
N ILE A 43 -4.29 0.60 -3.86
CA ILE A 43 -4.36 -0.38 -2.78
C ILE A 43 -5.12 -1.60 -3.30
N ILE A 44 -4.46 -2.75 -3.38
CA ILE A 44 -5.04 -4.00 -3.89
C ILE A 44 -5.33 -5.03 -2.80
N ASN A 45 -4.63 -4.98 -1.66
CA ASN A 45 -4.80 -5.91 -0.54
C ASN A 45 -4.76 -5.16 0.79
N LYS A 46 -5.75 -4.31 1.07
CA LYS A 46 -5.76 -3.47 2.29
C LYS A 46 -5.65 -4.29 3.58
N ASP A 47 -6.28 -5.46 3.62
CA ASP A 47 -6.27 -6.37 4.80
C ASP A 47 -4.91 -7.06 5.04
N PHE A 48 -3.93 -6.86 4.15
CA PHE A 48 -2.56 -7.34 4.35
C PHE A 48 -1.70 -6.28 5.07
N CYS A 49 -2.21 -5.06 5.24
CA CYS A 49 -1.52 -4.01 5.97
C CYS A 49 -1.42 -4.38 7.45
N MET A 50 -0.20 -4.42 7.97
CA MET A 50 0.09 -4.60 9.38
C MET A 50 0.41 -3.29 10.11
N GLU A 51 0.12 -2.13 9.50
CA GLU A 51 0.37 -0.80 10.06
C GLU A 51 1.84 -0.49 10.40
N CYS A 52 2.80 -1.01 9.61
CA CYS A 52 4.23 -0.79 9.87
C CYS A 52 4.75 0.62 9.49
N GLY A 53 3.97 1.39 8.72
CA GLY A 53 4.29 2.76 8.31
C GLY A 53 5.42 2.91 7.27
N ALA A 54 5.94 1.82 6.70
CA ALA A 54 7.05 1.89 5.73
C ALA A 54 6.69 2.70 4.48
N CYS A 55 5.47 2.54 3.95
CA CYS A 55 5.01 3.31 2.79
C CYS A 55 4.88 4.81 3.11
N GLN A 56 4.31 5.18 4.26
CA GLN A 56 4.16 6.58 4.67
C GLN A 56 5.51 7.31 4.79
N ARG A 57 6.56 6.64 5.28
CA ARG A 57 7.88 7.27 5.44
C ARG A 57 8.65 7.46 4.13
N ASN A 58 8.27 6.77 3.07
CA ASN A 58 9.01 6.71 1.81
C ASN A 58 8.22 7.23 0.60
N CYS A 59 6.96 7.64 0.80
CA CYS A 59 6.05 8.08 -0.27
C CYS A 59 5.92 9.60 -0.30
#